data_AF-A0A1J3CBQ7-F1
#
_entry.id   AF-A0A1J3CBQ7-F1
#
_cell.length_a   1.000
_cell.length_b   1.000
_cell.length_c   1.000
_cell.angle_alpha   90.00
_cell.angle_beta   90.00
_cell.angle_gamma   90.00
#
_symmetry.space_group_name_H-M   'P 1'
#
loop_
_entity.id
_entity.type
_entity.pdbx_description
1 polymer ?
#
loop_
_entity_poly.entity_id
_entity_poly.type
_entity_poly.pdbx_seq_one_letter_code
_entity_poly.pdbx_strand_id
1 'polypeptide(L)' 'MASTSSGDDSLRLCVFDLRRGQTEGQELDKILFFHPAELDFSTQLSVIGLSEGLITFTRLFSPEAACEVIEAERHSHVF' A
#
# COMPACT_ATOMS: atom_id res chain seq x y z
N MET A 1 -22.66 24.41 1.10
CA MET A 1 -21.49 24.38 1.99
C MET A 1 -20.40 23.64 1.24
N ALA A 2 -19.32 24.34 0.87
CA ALA A 2 -18.20 23.73 0.17
C ALA A 2 -17.43 22.85 1.15
N SER A 3 -17.36 21.54 0.88
CA SER A 3 -16.42 20.66 1.56
C SER A 3 -15.03 21.06 1.11
N THR A 4 -14.26 21.66 2.00
CA THR A 4 -12.84 21.88 1.86
C THR A 4 -12.14 20.54 1.70
N SER A 5 -11.90 20.12 0.46
CA SER A 5 -10.89 19.10 0.14
C SER A 5 -9.52 19.76 0.22
N SER A 6 -9.10 20.15 1.42
CA SER A 6 -7.69 20.35 1.70
C SER A 6 -7.05 18.98 1.62
N GLY A 7 -6.27 18.75 0.55
CA GLY A 7 -5.47 17.55 0.38
C GLY A 7 -4.54 17.41 1.57
N ASP A 8 -4.96 16.60 2.53
CA ASP A 8 -4.13 16.19 3.64
C ASP A 8 -3.14 15.18 3.05
N ASP A 9 -1.85 15.52 3.04
CA ASP A 9 -0.73 14.58 2.95
C ASP A 9 -0.77 13.68 4.20
N SER A 10 -1.91 12.99 4.36
CA SER A 10 -2.25 12.20 5.50
C SER A 10 -1.47 10.91 5.41
N LEU A 11 -0.83 10.58 6.54
CA LEU A 11 -0.14 9.32 6.73
C LEU A 11 -1.06 8.17 6.28
N ARG A 12 -0.60 7.41 5.29
CA ARG A 12 -1.26 6.16 4.89
C ARG A 12 -0.59 5.02 5.63
N LEU A 13 -1.36 4.36 6.48
CA LEU A 13 -0.90 3.17 7.19
C LEU A 13 -1.73 1.98 6.74
N CYS A 14 -1.07 0.93 6.28
CA CYS A 14 -1.73 -0.29 5.86
C CYS A 14 -1.06 -1.51 6.49
N VAL A 15 -1.86 -2.52 6.81
CA VAL A 15 -1.39 -3.84 7.24
C VAL A 15 -2.04 -4.85 6.31
N PHE A 16 -1.24 -5.68 5.67
CA PHE A 16 -1.72 -6.67 4.71
C PHE A 16 -1.00 -8.00 4.88
N ASP A 17 -1.64 -9.10 4.47
CA ASP A 17 -1.08 -10.44 4.50
C ASP A 17 -1.02 -11.02 3.09
N LEU A 18 0.19 -11.19 2.57
CA LEU A 18 0.47 -11.75 1.24
C LEU A 18 -0.02 -13.18 1.05
N ARG A 19 -0.43 -13.88 2.11
CA ARG A 19 -0.97 -15.25 2.01
C ARG A 19 -2.47 -15.28 1.70
N ARG A 20 -3.15 -14.14 1.77
CA ARG A 20 -4.59 -14.00 1.51
C ARG A 20 -4.84 -13.47 0.10
N GLY A 21 -6.10 -13.54 -0.35
CA GLY A 21 -6.53 -12.93 -1.60
C GLY A 21 -5.71 -13.33 -2.84
N GLN A 22 -5.29 -14.59 -2.91
CA GLN A 22 -4.45 -15.12 -4.00
C GLN A 22 -5.26 -15.53 -5.24
N THR A 23 -6.58 -15.51 -5.12
CA THR A 23 -7.50 -15.79 -6.23
C THR A 23 -7.94 -14.48 -6.84
N GLU A 24 -8.07 -14.44 -8.16
CA GLU A 24 -8.61 -13.29 -8.89
C GLU A 24 -9.96 -12.84 -8.30
N GLY A 25 -10.05 -11.56 -7.96
CA GLY A 25 -11.24 -10.94 -7.37
C GLY A 25 -11.33 -11.05 -5.84
N GLN A 26 -10.34 -11.67 -5.18
CA GLN A 26 -10.26 -11.77 -3.71
C GLN A 26 -9.16 -10.89 -3.11
N GLU A 27 -8.58 -9.96 -3.87
CA GLU A 27 -7.42 -9.17 -3.44
C GLU A 27 -7.72 -8.33 -2.19
N LEU A 28 -8.99 -7.96 -1.96
CA LEU A 28 -9.41 -7.26 -0.75
C LEU A 28 -9.15 -8.05 0.53
N ASP A 29 -9.16 -9.38 0.47
CA ASP A 29 -8.87 -10.24 1.62
C ASP A 29 -7.41 -10.12 2.09
N LYS A 30 -6.51 -9.55 1.26
CA LYS A 30 -5.14 -9.21 1.67
C LYS A 30 -5.12 -8.13 2.74
N ILE A 31 -6.09 -7.21 2.76
CA ILE A 31 -6.06 -6.01 3.60
C ILE A 31 -6.58 -6.36 5.00
N LEU A 32 -5.71 -6.28 6.00
CA LEU A 32 -6.08 -6.49 7.41
C LEU A 32 -6.45 -5.16 8.09
N PHE A 33 -5.84 -4.06 7.67
CA PHE A 33 -6.10 -2.72 8.16
C PHE A 33 -5.67 -1.67 7.14
N PHE A 34 -6.41 -0.57 7.05
CA PHE A 34 -6.05 0.60 6.25
C PHE A 34 -6.49 1.89 6.94
N HIS A 35 -5.61 2.88 6.98
CA HIS A 35 -5.90 4.23 7.45
C HIS A 35 -5.45 5.27 6.42
N PRO A 36 -6.28 6.28 6.12
CA PRO A 36 -7.67 6.44 6.55
C PRO A 36 -8.60 5.40 5.92
N ALA A 37 -9.56 4.89 6.70
CA ALA A 37 -10.45 3.78 6.29
C ALA A 37 -11.53 4.24 5.29
N GLU A 38 -11.73 5.54 5.18
CA GLU A 38 -12.71 6.20 4.31
C GLU A 38 -12.25 6.25 2.84
N LEU A 39 -10.98 5.95 2.57
CA LEU A 39 -10.49 5.82 1.20
C LEU A 39 -11.12 4.62 0.52
N ASP A 40 -11.44 4.79 -0.77
CA ASP A 40 -12.10 3.77 -1.56
C ASP A 40 -11.21 2.53 -1.72
N PHE A 41 -11.86 1.37 -1.86
CA PHE A 41 -11.17 0.09 -2.00
C PHE A 41 -10.21 0.03 -3.19
N SER A 42 -10.48 0.77 -4.29
CA SER A 42 -9.56 0.81 -5.43
C SER A 42 -8.25 1.51 -5.05
N THR A 43 -8.31 2.62 -4.32
CA THR A 43 -7.12 3.27 -3.75
C THR A 43 -6.38 2.36 -2.78
N GLN A 44 -7.09 1.69 -1.86
CA GLN A 44 -6.45 0.76 -0.92
C GLN A 44 -5.71 -0.37 -1.64
N LEU A 45 -6.39 -1.05 -2.58
CA LEU A 45 -5.80 -2.10 -3.41
C LEU A 45 -4.60 -1.61 -4.22
N SER A 46 -4.66 -0.39 -4.76
CA SER A 46 -3.54 0.20 -5.51
C SER A 46 -2.29 0.37 -4.64
N VAL A 47 -2.47 0.83 -3.39
CA VAL A 47 -1.36 0.98 -2.43
C VAL A 47 -0.77 -0.39 -2.06
N ILE A 48 -1.62 -1.38 -1.78
CA ILE A 48 -1.16 -2.75 -1.45
C ILE A 48 -0.45 -3.40 -2.63
N GLY A 49 -1.03 -3.34 -3.83
CA GLY A 49 -0.46 -3.93 -5.04
C GLY A 49 0.87 -3.29 -5.42
N LEU A 50 0.99 -1.96 -5.29
CA LEU A 50 2.26 -1.26 -5.50
C LEU A 50 3.32 -1.70 -4.49
N SER A 51 2.96 -1.79 -3.21
CA SER A 51 3.86 -2.22 -2.13
C SER A 51 4.34 -3.65 -2.34
N GLU A 52 3.43 -4.57 -2.64
CA GLU A 52 3.74 -5.97 -2.97
C GLU A 52 4.66 -6.07 -4.19
N GLY A 53 4.38 -5.32 -5.25
CA GLY A 53 5.19 -5.27 -6.46
C GLY A 53 6.61 -4.77 -6.20
N LEU A 54 6.76 -3.67 -5.44
CA LEU A 54 8.06 -3.08 -5.12
C LEU A 54 8.90 -4.00 -4.20
N ILE A 55 8.30 -4.55 -3.14
CA ILE A 55 8.97 -5.51 -2.26
C ILE A 55 9.40 -6.76 -3.04
N THR A 56 8.54 -7.28 -3.90
CA THR A 56 8.84 -8.49 -4.70
C THR A 56 9.93 -8.22 -5.73
N PHE A 57 9.83 -7.10 -6.45
CA PHE A 57 10.80 -6.72 -7.47
C PHE A 57 12.18 -6.49 -6.87
N THR A 58 12.28 -5.74 -5.78
CA THR A 58 13.57 -5.45 -5.13
C THR A 58 14.24 -6.69 -4.54
N ARG A 59 13.46 -7.67 -4.03
CA ARG A 59 13.98 -8.97 -3.60
C ARG A 59 14.67 -9.76 -4.72
N LEU A 60 14.34 -9.53 -5.99
CA LEU A 60 15.04 -10.17 -7.11
C LEU A 60 16.52 -9.76 -7.17
N PHE A 61 16.84 -8.56 -6.69
CA PHE A 61 18.20 -8.00 -6.71
C PHE A 61 18.88 -8.03 -5.33
N SER A 62 18.08 -8.09 -4.26
CA SER A 62 18.55 -8.21 -2.88
C SER A 62 17.80 -9.34 -2.15
N PRO A 63 18.14 -10.62 -2.39
CA PRO A 63 17.38 -11.75 -1.87
C PRO A 63 17.35 -11.84 -0.34
N GLU A 64 18.41 -11.40 0.31
CA GLU A 64 18.57 -11.46 1.77
C GLU A 64 18.11 -10.18 2.49
N ALA A 65 17.80 -9.11 1.75
CA ALA A 65 17.39 -7.83 2.29
C ALA A 65 16.20 -7.28 1.51
N ALA A 66 15.01 -7.33 2.11
CA ALA A 66 13.82 -6.74 1.52
C ALA A 66 13.95 -5.21 1.47
N CYS A 67 13.24 -4.57 0.54
CA CYS A 67 13.13 -3.11 0.54
C CYS A 67 12.40 -2.63 1.80
N GLU A 68 13.04 -1.74 2.54
CA GLU A 68 12.50 -1.14 3.78
C GLU A 68 11.90 0.24 3.52
N VAL A 69 12.52 1.04 2.64
CA VAL A 69 12.11 2.42 2.36
C VAL A 69 12.26 2.74 0.87
N ILE A 70 11.28 3.47 0.32
CA ILE A 70 11.34 4.12 -0.99
C ILE A 70 11.08 5.60 -0.82
N GLU A 71 12.03 6.43 -1.25
CA GLU A 71 11.92 7.89 -1.28
C GLU A 71 11.40 8.33 -2.65
N ALA A 72 10.24 8.99 -2.69
CA ALA A 72 9.73 9.69 -3.86
C ALA A 72 9.87 11.20 -3.68
N GLU A 73 9.64 11.97 -4.75
CA GLU A 73 9.81 13.43 -4.72
C GLU A 73 8.97 14.13 -3.64
N ARG A 74 7.80 13.56 -3.30
CA ARG A 74 6.82 14.20 -2.40
C ARG A 74 6.56 13.44 -1.10
N HIS A 75 6.91 12.17 -1.03
CA HIS A 75 6.61 11.33 0.12
C HIS A 75 7.53 10.10 0.12
N SER A 76 7.58 9.40 1.24
CA SER A 76 8.28 8.13 1.35
C SER A 76 7.29 6.99 1.61
N HIS A 77 7.64 5.80 1.13
CA HIS A 77 7.00 4.55 1.52
C HIS A 77 7.92 3.82 2.49
N VAL A 78 7.39 3.41 3.63
CA VAL A 78 8.08 2.58 4.61
C VAL A 78 7.33 1.25 4.68
N PHE A 79 8.06 0.14 4.55
CA PHE A 79 7.52 -1.22 4.48
C PHE A 79 7.77 -2.03 5.76
#